data_AF-A3IGZ6-F1
#
_entry.id   AF-A3IGZ6-F1
#
_cell.length_a   1.000
_cell.length_b   1.000
_cell.length_c   1.000
_cell.angle_alpha   90.00
_cell.angle_beta   90.00
_cell.angle_gamma   90.00
#
_symmetry.space_group_name_H-M   'P 1'
#
loop_
_entity.id
_entity.type
_entity.pdbx_description
1 polymer ?
#
loop_
_entity_poly.entity_id
_entity_poly.type
_entity_poly.pdbx_seq_one_letter_code
_entity_poly.pdbx_strand_id
1 'polypeptide(L)'
;MLTAENVYQTTCYQRQGNELVNAQSCTVTLEYEHPENGLDWEIMTLSGEVYHYRNLGVGIELWSHLTQQWTPVNLTDWFPEKEGILCWDNFCADWREIPLD
;
A
#
# COMPACT_ATOMS: atom_id res chain seq x y z
N MET A 1 -12.90 -6.59 15.08
CA MET A 1 -13.21 -7.88 14.40
C MET A 1 -13.13 -7.59 12.92
N LEU A 2 -12.16 -8.19 12.22
CA LEU A 2 -12.07 -8.07 10.76
C LEU A 2 -13.26 -8.83 10.16
N THR A 3 -14.23 -8.13 9.59
CA THR A 3 -15.26 -8.75 8.76
C THR A 3 -14.65 -9.09 7.40
N ALA A 4 -15.16 -10.12 6.72
CA ALA A 4 -14.68 -10.53 5.39
C ALA A 4 -14.86 -9.43 4.30
N GLU A 5 -15.54 -8.34 4.64
CA GLU A 5 -15.84 -7.20 3.76
C GLU A 5 -14.63 -6.27 3.54
N ASN A 6 -13.54 -6.48 4.28
CA ASN A 6 -12.41 -5.57 4.38
C ASN A 6 -11.06 -6.19 3.93
N VAL A 7 -11.12 -7.30 3.18
CA VAL A 7 -9.95 -8.02 2.67
C VAL A 7 -10.00 -8.02 1.15
N TYR A 8 -8.96 -7.48 0.53
CA TYR A 8 -8.81 -7.33 -0.91
C TYR A 8 -7.60 -8.13 -1.38
N GLN A 9 -7.60 -8.48 -2.67
CA GLN A 9 -6.44 -9.01 -3.35
C GLN A 9 -5.93 -7.97 -4.32
N THR A 10 -4.61 -7.82 -4.41
CA THR A 10 -3.98 -6.96 -5.40
C THR A 10 -2.69 -7.59 -5.93
N THR A 11 -2.09 -6.96 -6.93
CA THR A 11 -0.76 -7.32 -7.40
C THR A 11 0.28 -6.39 -6.76
N CYS A 12 1.30 -6.99 -6.16
CA CYS A 12 2.49 -6.28 -5.73
C CYS A 12 3.68 -6.57 -6.63
N TYR A 13 4.66 -5.69 -6.57
CA TYR A 13 5.89 -5.74 -7.34
C TYR A 13 7.07 -5.32 -6.48
N GLN A 14 8.27 -5.65 -6.95
CA GLN A 14 9.49 -4.98 -6.52
C GLN A 14 9.90 -3.96 -7.58
N ARG A 15 10.28 -2.76 -7.14
CA ARG A 15 10.83 -1.71 -7.99
C ARG A 15 12.33 -1.93 -8.19
N GLN A 16 12.75 -1.94 -9.45
CA GLN A 16 14.16 -1.90 -9.83
C GLN A 16 14.37 -0.76 -10.83
N GLY A 17 14.79 0.41 -10.33
CA GLY A 17 14.86 1.62 -11.13
C GLY A 17 13.48 2.06 -11.65
N ASN A 18 13.30 1.99 -12.98
CA ASN A 18 12.06 2.30 -13.68
C ASN A 18 11.33 1.04 -14.17
N GLU A 19 11.61 -0.11 -13.57
CA GLU A 19 10.92 -1.36 -13.87
C GLU A 19 10.21 -1.92 -12.63
N LEU A 20 9.08 -2.59 -12.88
CA LEU A 20 8.35 -3.39 -11.89
C LEU A 20 8.62 -4.86 -12.19
N VAL A 21 9.20 -5.58 -11.23
CA VAL A 21 9.57 -6.99 -11.35
C VAL A 21 8.90 -7.81 -10.25
N ASN A 22 9.02 -9.13 -10.32
CA ASN A 22 8.53 -10.06 -9.29
C ASN A 22 7.06 -9.86 -8.94
N ALA A 23 6.21 -9.73 -9.96
CA ALA A 23 4.77 -9.59 -9.79
C ALA A 23 4.20 -10.77 -8.99
N GLN A 24 3.49 -10.48 -7.92
CA GLN A 24 2.89 -11.48 -7.04
C GLN A 24 1.55 -11.02 -6.49
N SER A 25 0.69 -11.97 -6.12
CA SER A 25 -0.54 -11.65 -5.39
C SER A 25 -0.18 -11.16 -3.99
N CYS A 26 -0.93 -10.19 -3.50
CA CYS A 26 -0.90 -9.72 -2.13
C CYS A 26 -2.30 -9.64 -1.57
N THR A 27 -2.41 -9.86 -0.27
CA THR A 27 -3.63 -9.61 0.48
C THR A 27 -3.54 -8.24 1.13
N VAL A 28 -4.56 -7.42 0.95
CA VAL A 28 -4.68 -6.11 1.61
C VAL A 28 -5.84 -6.16 2.57
N THR A 29 -5.61 -5.82 3.83
CA THR A 29 -6.60 -5.92 4.91
C THR A 29 -6.77 -4.56 5.56
N LEU A 30 -8.00 -4.08 5.68
CA LEU A 30 -8.29 -2.89 6.48
C LEU A 30 -8.19 -3.26 7.96
N GLU A 31 -7.22 -2.68 8.65
CA GLU A 31 -7.00 -2.93 10.07
C GLU A 31 -7.85 -2.01 10.96
N TYR A 32 -8.00 -0.75 10.55
CA TYR A 32 -8.68 0.26 11.36
C TYR A 32 -9.32 1.36 10.52
N GLU A 33 -10.57 1.70 10.86
CA GLU A 33 -11.26 2.90 10.39
C GLU A 33 -11.07 4.01 11.44
N HIS A 34 -10.35 5.06 11.08
CA HIS A 34 -10.13 6.21 11.96
C HIS A 34 -11.38 7.07 12.09
N PRO A 35 -11.60 7.72 13.25
CA PRO A 35 -12.75 8.60 13.48
C PRO A 35 -12.88 9.78 12.51
N GLU A 36 -11.80 10.16 11.82
CA GLU A 36 -11.75 11.27 10.85
C GLU A 36 -11.83 10.78 9.38
N ASN A 37 -12.43 9.61 9.14
CA ASN A 37 -12.47 8.93 7.83
C ASN A 37 -11.08 8.49 7.31
N GLY A 38 -10.12 8.33 8.21
CA GLY A 38 -8.85 7.70 7.87
C GLY A 38 -8.97 6.18 7.83
N LEU A 39 -8.03 5.50 7.19
CA LEU A 39 -8.00 4.06 7.01
C LEU A 39 -6.57 3.54 7.18
N ASP A 40 -6.34 2.57 8.04
CA ASP A 40 -5.06 1.85 8.15
C ASP A 40 -5.18 0.50 7.43
N TRP A 41 -4.27 0.26 6.50
CA TRP A 41 -4.23 -0.92 5.65
C TRP A 41 -2.94 -1.70 5.88
N GLU A 42 -3.07 -3.01 6.09
CA GLU A 42 -1.96 -3.97 6.09
C GLU A 42 -1.90 -4.67 4.72
N ILE A 43 -0.71 -4.76 4.13
CA ILE A 43 -0.47 -5.48 2.89
C ILE A 43 0.47 -6.64 3.15
N MET A 44 0.00 -7.86 2.93
CA MET A 44 0.76 -9.09 3.12
C MET A 44 1.08 -9.75 1.77
N THR A 45 2.37 -9.91 1.48
CA THR A 45 2.86 -10.64 0.31
C THR A 45 2.68 -12.15 0.46
N LEU A 46 2.74 -12.89 -0.66
CA LEU A 46 2.75 -14.36 -0.63
C LEU A 46 3.93 -14.95 0.17
N SER A 47 5.06 -14.23 0.25
CA SER A 47 6.22 -14.61 1.06
C SER A 47 6.07 -14.31 2.55
N GLY A 48 4.96 -13.66 2.97
CA GLY A 48 4.71 -13.30 4.36
C GLY A 48 5.37 -12.01 4.83
N GLU A 49 5.95 -11.22 3.92
CA GLU A 49 6.37 -9.86 4.23
C GLU A 49 5.13 -8.97 4.37
N VAL A 50 5.17 -8.10 5.39
CA VAL A 50 4.07 -7.21 5.77
C VAL A 50 4.50 -5.78 5.56
N TYR A 51 3.65 -5.00 4.90
CA TYR A 51 3.81 -3.57 4.64
C TYR A 51 2.57 -2.83 5.11
N HIS A 52 2.71 -1.53 5.41
CA HIS A 52 1.59 -0.73 5.90
C HIS A 52 1.40 0.55 5.13
N TYR A 53 0.14 0.89 4.94
CA TYR A 53 -0.35 2.13 4.35
C TYR A 53 -1.38 2.72 5.31
N ARG A 54 -1.40 4.04 5.46
CA ARG A 54 -2.50 4.72 6.16
C ARG A 54 -2.96 5.98 5.46
N ASN A 55 -4.25 6.16 5.37
CA ASN A 55 -4.90 7.42 5.04
C ASN A 55 -5.35 8.08 6.36
N LEU A 56 -4.91 9.30 6.63
CA LEU A 56 -5.27 10.04 7.85
C LEU A 56 -6.44 11.02 7.62
N GLY A 57 -7.13 10.95 6.48
CA GLY A 57 -8.16 11.90 6.05
C GLY A 57 -7.59 13.24 5.53
N VAL A 58 -6.39 13.63 5.98
CA VAL A 58 -5.66 14.84 5.57
C VAL A 58 -4.44 14.55 4.69
N GLY A 59 -4.10 13.28 4.51
CA GLY A 59 -2.93 12.83 3.78
C GLY A 59 -2.70 11.34 3.91
N ILE A 60 -1.78 10.81 3.10
CA ILE A 60 -1.43 9.40 3.04
C ILE A 60 -0.01 9.22 3.56
N GLU A 61 0.24 8.17 4.33
CA GLU A 61 1.56 7.79 4.81
C GLU A 61 1.83 6.30 4.60
N LEU A 62 3.10 5.98 4.37
CA LEU A 62 3.59 4.61 4.18
C LEU A 62 4.65 4.29 5.22
N TRP A 63 4.64 3.08 5.75
CA TRP A 63 5.70 2.63 6.65
C TRP A 63 6.93 2.22 5.83
N SER A 64 8.05 2.94 6.01
CA SER A 64 9.33 2.57 5.41
C SER A 64 10.05 1.58 6.31
N HIS A 65 10.38 0.41 5.77
CA HIS A 65 11.17 -0.59 6.48
C HIS A 65 12.65 -0.20 6.53
N LEU A 66 13.10 0.62 5.59
CA LEU A 66 14.49 1.12 5.55
C LEU A 66 14.76 2.13 6.66
N THR A 67 13.83 3.06 6.89
CA THR A 67 14.00 4.13 7.91
C THR A 67 13.28 3.83 9.22
N GLN A 68 12.39 2.83 9.25
CA GLN A 68 11.54 2.47 10.39
C GLN A 68 10.65 3.64 10.83
N GLN A 69 10.07 4.35 9.84
CA GLN A 69 9.24 5.54 10.07
C GLN A 69 8.10 5.62 9.05
N TRP A 70 7.01 6.27 9.46
CA TRP A 70 5.95 6.70 8.56
C TRP A 70 6.44 7.85 7.69
N THR A 71 6.31 7.70 6.39
CA THR A 71 6.72 8.69 5.40
C THR A 71 5.48 9.18 4.63
N PRO A 72 5.25 10.50 4.54
CA PRO A 72 4.13 11.04 3.78
C PRO A 72 4.30 10.78 2.29
N VAL A 73 3.19 10.47 1.63
CA VAL A 73 3.13 10.23 0.19
C VAL A 73 2.82 11.51 -0.55
N ASN A 74 3.63 11.83 -1.54
CA ASN A 74 3.35 12.86 -2.53
C ASN A 74 2.87 12.22 -3.84
N LEU A 75 2.17 13.00 -4.66
CA LEU A 75 1.72 12.57 -6.01
C LEU A 75 2.87 12.08 -6.92
N THR A 76 4.12 12.42 -6.60
CA THR A 76 5.32 11.96 -7.32
C THR A 76 5.76 10.54 -6.97
N ASP A 77 5.22 9.95 -5.90
CA ASP A 77 5.62 8.63 -5.41
C ASP A 77 4.88 7.48 -6.11
N TRP A 78 3.91 7.82 -6.96
CA TRP A 78 3.32 6.88 -7.91
C TRP A 78 4.35 6.47 -8.96
N PHE A 79 4.32 5.20 -9.36
CA PHE A 79 5.24 4.70 -10.36
C PHE A 79 5.04 5.45 -11.69
N PRO A 80 6.11 6.02 -12.28
CA PRO A 80 5.98 6.81 -13.51
C PRO A 80 5.27 6.02 -14.60
N GLU A 81 4.33 6.69 -15.30
CA GLU A 81 3.57 6.12 -16.42
C GLU A 81 2.62 4.95 -16.06
N LYS A 82 2.52 4.58 -14.78
CA LYS A 82 1.58 3.58 -14.26
C LYS A 82 0.76 4.15 -13.10
N GLU A 83 -0.16 5.02 -13.47
CA GLU A 83 -1.17 5.55 -12.56
C GLU A 83 -1.89 4.40 -11.82
N GLY A 84 -2.06 4.55 -10.51
CA GLY A 84 -2.64 3.48 -9.67
C GLY A 84 -1.63 2.50 -9.07
N ILE A 85 -0.34 2.56 -9.41
CA ILE A 85 0.71 1.81 -8.70
C ILE A 85 1.51 2.75 -7.80
N LEU A 86 1.47 2.51 -6.50
CA LEU A 86 2.21 3.27 -5.49
C LEU A 86 3.43 2.48 -5.04
N CYS A 87 4.58 3.13 -4.97
CA CYS A 87 5.84 2.51 -4.57
C CYS A 87 6.47 3.25 -3.39
N TRP A 88 7.04 2.49 -2.46
CA TRP A 88 7.86 3.01 -1.37
C TRP A 88 8.95 2.02 -1.03
N ASP A 89 10.11 2.53 -0.60
CA ASP A 89 11.36 1.76 -0.57
C ASP A 89 11.59 1.07 -1.93
N ASN A 90 11.56 -0.27 -1.97
CA ASN A 90 11.61 -1.08 -3.19
C ASN A 90 10.31 -1.87 -3.42
N PHE A 91 9.27 -1.67 -2.62
CA PHE A 91 7.99 -2.35 -2.72
C PHE A 91 6.99 -1.48 -3.48
N CYS A 92 6.13 -2.11 -4.28
CA CYS A 92 5.02 -1.45 -4.92
C CYS A 92 3.76 -2.29 -4.81
N ALA A 93 2.62 -1.63 -4.68
CA ALA A 93 1.31 -2.27 -4.75
C ALA A 93 0.44 -1.57 -5.78
N ASP A 94 -0.42 -2.34 -6.45
CA ASP A 94 -1.49 -1.81 -7.28
C ASP A 94 -2.69 -1.46 -6.40
N TRP A 95 -3.18 -0.23 -6.53
CA TRP A 95 -4.26 0.31 -5.70
C TRP A 95 -5.54 0.56 -6.50
N ARG A 96 -5.56 0.25 -7.80
CA ARG A 96 -6.69 0.59 -8.69
C ARG A 96 -8.00 -0.08 -8.31
N GLU A 97 -7.93 -1.24 -7.67
CA GLU A 97 -9.09 -2.03 -7.27
C GLU A 97 -9.37 -1.96 -5.76
N ILE A 98 -8.59 -1.17 -5.01
CA ILE A 98 -8.73 -1.02 -3.56
C ILE A 98 -9.44 0.31 -3.29
N PRO A 99 -10.57 0.32 -2.57
CA PRO A 99 -11.21 1.57 -2.15
C PRO A 99 -10.30 2.29 -1.15
N LEU A 100 -9.93 3.54 -1.46
CA LEU A 100 -9.00 4.34 -0.65
C LEU A 100 -9.72 5.40 0.19
N ASP A 101 -11.04 5.46 0.08
CA ASP A 101 -11.98 6.50 0.46
C ASP A 101 -13.25 5.95 1.12
#